data_AF-A0A9E2VJ59-F1
#
_entry.id   AF-A0A9E2VJ59-F1
#
_cell.length_a   1.000
_cell.length_b   1.000
_cell.length_c   1.000
_cell.angle_alpha   90.00
_cell.angle_beta   90.00
_cell.angle_gamma   90.00
#
_symmetry.space_group_name_H-M   'P 1'
#
loop_
_entity.id
_entity.type
_entity.pdbx_description
1 polymer ?
#
loop_
_entity_poly.entity_id
_entity_poly.type
_entity_poly.pdbx_seq_one_letter_code
_entity_poly.pdbx_strand_id
1 'polypeptide(L)'
;VARGEVDFALGTDTAGSGRVPAALNNLVGLKPSRGLISNRGVVPACRSIDCVSIFATTVADAIDVLRVAAGHDPEDPYSRARPLDPAFFPDRFRFGVPHEDQLEFFGDALSQRAFEEACARLRRLGGEPVRIDYQPFAEAAAMLYEDAFVAERYAGIREFFDAQADSNPEAFDPTVRAIIGSGRRYSAADWCQASDMLGLLRQCCDQILAGVDVLVLPTLPGPVSVADMRADPVGRNRQLGHYTNFVNLLDYAALAVPACLRADGLPFGISFIGPAGSDLRLADIGQRFHHDTGLTAGATGRPLPPPRDITRPAGSTVRLAVVGAHLSGMPLNSQLRERGARLLSVGRTAPLYRLFALQGTVPPKPGLLRVPPGEGASIAIEVWEMPTAHYGSFVALIGAPLGIGTLRLEDGGSVQGFLCEALDTLGQPDITDFGGWRAYLSSQAAHRAA
;
A
#
# COMPACT_ATOMS: atom_id res chain seq x y z
N VAL A 1 -0.01 9.59 20.88
CA VAL A 1 -0.76 9.60 19.61
C VAL A 1 -2.25 9.82 19.81
N ALA A 2 -3.04 8.84 20.29
CA ALA A 2 -4.52 8.96 20.33
C ALA A 2 -5.05 10.18 21.11
N ARG A 3 -4.40 10.53 22.22
CA ARG A 3 -4.75 11.71 23.03
C ARG A 3 -4.24 13.04 22.45
N GLY A 4 -3.56 13.03 21.31
CA GLY A 4 -2.97 14.22 20.68
C GLY A 4 -1.70 14.74 21.37
N GLU A 5 -1.08 13.96 22.25
CA GLU A 5 0.17 14.35 22.93
C GLU A 5 1.38 14.41 21.98
N VAL A 6 1.36 13.57 20.94
CA VAL A 6 2.35 13.51 19.86
C VAL A 6 1.64 13.10 18.57
N ASP A 7 2.12 13.58 17.42
CA ASP A 7 1.50 13.33 16.10
C ASP A 7 1.65 11.87 15.63
N PHE A 8 2.78 11.25 15.95
CA PHE A 8 3.07 9.86 15.64
C PHE A 8 3.88 9.19 16.77
N ALA A 9 3.95 7.87 16.75
CA ALA A 9 4.85 7.08 17.58
C ALA A 9 5.35 5.85 16.82
N LEU A 10 6.56 5.40 17.14
CA LEU A 10 7.07 4.12 16.67
C LEU A 10 6.67 3.00 17.63
N GLY A 11 6.29 1.88 17.06
CA GLY A 11 6.15 0.61 17.76
C GLY A 11 7.00 -0.46 17.08
N THR A 12 6.82 -1.70 17.52
CA THR A 12 7.25 -2.88 16.77
C THR A 12 6.04 -3.77 16.53
N ASP A 13 6.06 -4.55 15.45
CA ASP A 13 5.04 -5.51 15.12
C ASP A 13 5.69 -6.79 14.60
N THR A 14 5.64 -7.83 15.42
CA THR A 14 5.93 -9.22 15.04
C THR A 14 4.65 -9.96 14.67
N ALA A 15 3.59 -9.73 15.44
CA ALA A 15 2.40 -10.57 15.50
C ALA A 15 1.10 -9.78 15.75
N GLY A 16 1.13 -8.45 15.62
CA GLY A 16 -0.03 -7.59 15.85
C GLY A 16 0.23 -6.36 16.70
N SER A 17 1.43 -6.23 17.29
CA SER A 17 1.77 -5.16 18.24
C SER A 17 1.71 -3.74 17.66
N GLY A 18 1.73 -3.57 16.34
CA GLY A 18 1.52 -2.30 15.63
C GLY A 18 0.08 -2.09 15.14
N ARG A 19 -0.76 -3.12 15.22
CA ARG A 19 -2.11 -3.17 14.65
C ARG A 19 -3.19 -3.22 15.73
N VAL A 20 -3.10 -4.17 16.66
CA VAL A 20 -4.07 -4.35 17.76
C VAL A 20 -4.21 -3.08 18.61
N PRO A 21 -3.11 -2.43 19.07
CA PRO A 21 -3.24 -1.18 19.81
C PRO A 21 -3.84 -0.05 18.98
N ALA A 22 -3.64 -0.05 17.65
CA ALA A 22 -4.22 0.98 16.79
C ALA A 22 -5.74 0.90 16.75
N ALA A 23 -6.28 -0.31 16.55
CA ALA A 23 -7.72 -0.55 16.55
C ALA A 23 -8.38 -0.25 17.90
N LEU A 24 -7.71 -0.59 19.01
CA LEU A 24 -8.18 -0.30 20.37
C LEU A 24 -8.15 1.18 20.76
N ASN A 25 -7.49 2.04 19.99
CA ASN A 25 -7.27 3.45 20.34
C ASN A 25 -7.72 4.44 19.26
N ASN A 26 -8.53 3.99 18.29
CA ASN A 26 -8.96 4.83 17.16
C ASN A 26 -7.77 5.45 16.39
N LEU A 27 -6.74 4.65 16.12
CA LEU A 27 -5.53 5.08 15.40
C LEU A 27 -5.35 4.32 14.10
N VAL A 28 -4.53 4.91 13.23
CA VAL A 28 -3.89 4.20 12.13
C VAL A 28 -2.66 3.47 12.66
N GLY A 29 -2.55 2.19 12.34
CA GLY A 29 -1.40 1.35 12.65
C GLY A 29 -0.80 0.79 11.36
N LEU A 30 0.30 1.39 10.90
CA LEU A 30 1.02 0.91 9.72
C LEU A 30 2.07 -0.11 10.17
N LYS A 31 1.95 -1.33 9.63
CA LYS A 31 2.96 -2.38 9.69
C LYS A 31 3.61 -2.49 8.32
N PRO A 32 4.79 -1.88 8.12
CA PRO A 32 5.43 -1.84 6.81
C PRO A 32 5.86 -3.23 6.34
N SER A 33 6.11 -3.36 5.05
CA SER A 33 6.80 -4.52 4.47
C SER A 33 8.08 -4.83 5.24
N ARG A 34 8.31 -6.12 5.51
CA ARG A 34 9.48 -6.56 6.26
C ARG A 34 10.78 -6.14 5.56
N GLY A 35 11.66 -5.52 6.33
CA GLY A 35 12.96 -5.01 5.89
C GLY A 35 12.94 -3.60 5.29
N LEU A 36 11.77 -2.95 5.22
CA LEU A 36 11.65 -1.60 4.68
C LEU A 36 12.19 -0.52 5.64
N ILE A 37 11.97 -0.71 6.95
CA ILE A 37 12.61 0.05 8.03
C ILE A 37 13.63 -0.88 8.70
N SER A 38 14.84 -0.39 8.94
CA SER A 38 15.90 -1.13 9.65
C SER A 38 15.50 -1.43 11.08
N ASN A 39 15.78 -2.65 11.55
CA ASN A 39 15.66 -3.04 12.96
C ASN A 39 16.95 -2.78 13.76
N ARG A 40 17.97 -2.13 13.17
CA ARG A 40 19.20 -1.80 13.88
C ARG A 40 18.91 -0.88 15.07
N GLY A 41 19.40 -1.26 16.24
CA GLY A 41 19.12 -0.56 17.51
C GLY A 41 17.82 -0.98 18.20
N VAL A 42 17.05 -1.89 17.61
CA VAL A 42 15.86 -2.49 18.23
C VAL A 42 16.24 -3.83 18.87
N VAL A 43 15.84 -4.06 20.12
CA VAL A 43 16.03 -5.36 20.79
C VAL A 43 15.15 -6.40 20.09
N PRO A 44 15.72 -7.52 19.60
CA PRO A 44 14.97 -8.49 18.81
C PRO A 44 13.96 -9.27 19.66
N ALA A 45 12.75 -9.42 19.15
CA ALA A 45 11.74 -10.33 19.67
C ALA A 45 11.68 -11.61 18.81
N CYS A 46 11.48 -11.49 17.51
CA CYS A 46 11.65 -12.57 16.55
C CYS A 46 12.39 -11.97 15.35
N ARG A 47 13.72 -11.93 15.42
CA ARG A 47 14.56 -11.10 14.54
C ARG A 47 14.24 -11.29 13.05
N SER A 48 13.93 -12.51 12.62
CA SER A 48 13.64 -12.81 11.22
C SER A 48 12.35 -12.18 10.69
N ILE A 49 11.41 -11.82 11.57
CA ILE A 49 10.07 -11.35 11.22
C ILE A 49 9.67 -10.03 11.91
N ASP A 50 10.54 -9.45 12.74
CA ASP A 50 10.26 -8.16 13.38
C ASP A 50 10.19 -7.02 12.37
N CYS A 51 9.24 -6.11 12.61
CA CYS A 51 9.12 -4.86 11.86
C CYS A 51 8.95 -3.71 12.85
N VAL A 52 9.67 -2.60 12.66
CA VAL A 52 9.24 -1.31 13.24
C VAL A 52 7.90 -0.91 12.62
N SER A 53 6.94 -0.52 13.45
CA SER A 53 5.61 -0.09 13.04
C SER A 53 5.38 1.39 13.38
N ILE A 54 4.37 2.00 12.76
CA ILE A 54 4.06 3.42 12.92
C ILE A 54 2.62 3.58 13.36
N PHE A 55 2.42 4.33 14.45
CA PHE A 55 1.10 4.79 14.89
C PHE A 55 0.93 6.25 14.53
N ALA A 56 -0.21 6.60 13.93
CA ALA A 56 -0.58 7.99 13.65
C ALA A 56 -2.10 8.17 13.73
N THR A 57 -2.56 9.43 13.72
CA THR A 57 -4.00 9.73 13.67
C THR A 57 -4.55 9.75 12.25
N THR A 58 -3.70 9.83 11.22
CA THR A 58 -4.10 9.74 9.81
C THR A 58 -3.17 8.81 9.05
N VAL A 59 -3.65 8.28 7.91
CA VAL A 59 -2.83 7.43 7.04
C VAL A 59 -1.70 8.23 6.41
N ALA A 60 -1.96 9.50 6.06
CA ALA A 60 -0.95 10.35 5.45
C ALA A 60 0.22 10.65 6.40
N ASP A 61 -0.05 10.87 7.68
CA ASP A 61 1.02 11.09 8.66
C ASP A 61 1.85 9.82 8.86
N ALA A 62 1.22 8.64 8.88
CA ALA A 62 1.95 7.38 8.92
C ALA A 62 2.85 7.19 7.69
N ILE A 63 2.40 7.61 6.50
CA ILE A 63 3.20 7.55 5.26
C ILE A 63 4.35 8.56 5.26
N ASP A 64 4.17 9.76 5.80
CA ASP A 64 5.27 10.72 5.91
C ASP A 64 6.38 10.20 6.83
N VAL A 65 6.01 9.58 7.95
CA VAL A 65 6.98 8.90 8.83
C VAL A 65 7.64 7.73 8.11
N LEU A 66 6.88 6.90 7.37
CA LEU A 66 7.44 5.79 6.60
C LEU A 66 8.48 6.28 5.58
N ARG A 67 8.19 7.36 4.85
CA ARG A 67 9.11 7.90 3.84
C ARG A 67 10.44 8.38 4.42
N VAL A 68 10.44 8.84 5.67
CA VAL A 68 11.65 9.25 6.39
C VAL A 68 12.39 8.04 6.97
N ALA A 69 11.66 7.08 7.53
CA ALA A 69 12.23 5.93 8.23
C ALA A 69 12.66 4.80 7.29
N ALA A 70 12.05 4.70 6.10
CA ALA A 70 12.35 3.65 5.14
C ALA A 70 13.72 3.88 4.48
N GLY A 71 14.50 2.81 4.42
CA GLY A 71 15.84 2.86 3.82
C GLY A 71 16.55 1.53 3.97
N HIS A 72 17.33 1.15 2.96
CA HIS A 72 18.19 0.00 3.07
C HIS A 72 19.33 0.29 4.04
N ASP A 73 19.50 -0.57 5.04
CA ASP A 73 20.58 -0.55 6.00
C ASP A 73 21.44 -1.81 5.80
N PRO A 74 22.66 -1.70 5.24
CA PRO A 74 23.50 -2.86 4.98
C PRO A 74 24.00 -3.55 6.25
N GLU A 75 23.82 -2.94 7.44
CA GLU A 75 24.20 -3.51 8.72
C GLU A 75 23.05 -4.27 9.41
N ASP A 76 21.83 -4.23 8.85
CA ASP A 76 20.70 -5.06 9.27
C ASP A 76 20.51 -6.23 8.29
N PRO A 77 20.74 -7.49 8.69
CA PRO A 77 20.65 -8.66 7.80
C PRO A 77 19.25 -8.90 7.23
N TYR A 78 18.21 -8.31 7.81
CA TYR A 78 16.83 -8.41 7.32
C TYR A 78 16.36 -7.16 6.58
N SER A 79 17.19 -6.12 6.49
CA SER A 79 16.89 -4.94 5.67
C SER A 79 16.88 -5.30 4.19
N ARG A 80 15.96 -4.68 3.44
CA ARG A 80 15.79 -4.92 2.00
C ARG A 80 15.69 -3.60 1.27
N ALA A 81 16.50 -3.45 0.23
CA ALA A 81 16.33 -2.37 -0.73
C ALA A 81 15.02 -2.58 -1.52
N ARG A 82 13.96 -1.92 -1.05
CA ARG A 82 12.64 -1.91 -1.70
C ARG A 82 12.22 -0.46 -1.97
N PRO A 83 11.89 -0.11 -3.22
CA PRO A 83 11.36 1.22 -3.49
C PRO A 83 9.95 1.37 -2.89
N LEU A 84 9.65 2.59 -2.45
CA LEU A 84 8.29 3.02 -2.10
C LEU A 84 7.61 3.52 -3.37
N ASP A 85 7.23 2.59 -4.24
CA ASP A 85 6.64 2.95 -5.53
C ASP A 85 5.22 3.52 -5.34
N PRO A 86 4.92 4.68 -5.95
CA PRO A 86 3.56 5.16 -6.11
C PRO A 86 2.65 4.06 -6.67
N ALA A 87 1.67 3.62 -5.89
CA ALA A 87 0.74 2.60 -6.34
C ALA A 87 -0.69 3.07 -6.11
N PHE A 88 -1.42 3.24 -7.21
CA PHE A 88 -2.84 3.58 -7.20
C PHE A 88 -3.68 2.35 -6.86
N PHE A 89 -4.66 2.51 -5.97
CA PHE A 89 -5.69 1.53 -5.72
C PHE A 89 -6.87 1.76 -6.67
N PRO A 90 -7.37 0.73 -7.37
CA PRO A 90 -8.45 0.93 -8.34
C PRO A 90 -9.78 1.33 -7.68
N ASP A 91 -10.59 2.13 -8.38
CA ASP A 91 -11.91 2.58 -7.90
C ASP A 91 -12.94 1.46 -7.81
N ARG A 92 -12.74 0.39 -8.60
CA ARG A 92 -13.45 -0.88 -8.49
C ARG A 92 -12.43 -1.95 -8.13
N PHE A 93 -12.71 -2.71 -7.09
CA PHE A 93 -11.74 -3.65 -6.53
C PHE A 93 -12.41 -4.85 -5.90
N ARG A 94 -11.67 -5.95 -5.76
CA ARG A 94 -12.11 -7.14 -5.03
C ARG A 94 -11.44 -7.18 -3.66
N PHE A 95 -12.22 -7.31 -2.59
CA PHE A 95 -11.65 -7.45 -1.25
C PHE A 95 -11.97 -8.84 -0.68
N GLY A 96 -10.92 -9.56 -0.31
CA GLY A 96 -11.02 -10.87 0.32
C GLY A 96 -11.50 -10.74 1.75
N VAL A 97 -12.50 -11.54 2.12
CA VAL A 97 -12.95 -11.70 3.51
C VAL A 97 -13.16 -13.20 3.79
N PRO A 98 -12.88 -13.70 5.00
CA PRO A 98 -13.13 -15.09 5.34
C PRO A 98 -14.57 -15.51 5.10
N HIS A 99 -14.78 -16.82 4.89
CA HIS A 99 -16.10 -17.42 5.00
C HIS A 99 -16.70 -17.18 6.40
N GLU A 100 -18.03 -17.16 6.48
CA GLU A 100 -18.75 -16.78 7.71
C GLU A 100 -18.49 -17.74 8.88
N ASP A 101 -18.24 -19.01 8.59
CA ASP A 101 -17.85 -20.05 9.55
C ASP A 101 -16.37 -19.95 10.00
N GLN A 102 -15.57 -19.11 9.33
CA GLN A 102 -14.17 -18.82 9.66
C GLN A 102 -14.00 -17.40 10.22
N LEU A 103 -15.09 -16.66 10.45
CA LEU A 103 -15.10 -15.36 11.10
C LEU A 103 -15.42 -15.51 12.59
N GLU A 104 -14.37 -15.59 13.41
CA GLU A 104 -14.48 -15.70 14.86
C GLU A 104 -14.46 -14.31 15.55
N PHE A 105 -15.37 -14.12 16.49
CA PHE A 105 -15.52 -12.92 17.33
C PHE A 105 -15.55 -13.25 18.83
N PHE A 106 -15.44 -14.53 19.19
CA PHE A 106 -15.46 -15.08 20.55
C PHE A 106 -16.65 -14.56 21.38
N GLY A 107 -17.82 -14.47 20.74
CA GLY A 107 -19.05 -13.97 21.35
C GLY A 107 -19.21 -12.44 21.39
N ASP A 108 -18.25 -11.65 20.89
CA ASP A 108 -18.38 -10.19 20.81
C ASP A 108 -19.23 -9.77 19.60
N ALA A 109 -20.55 -9.77 19.79
CA ALA A 109 -21.51 -9.41 18.75
C ALA A 109 -21.40 -7.93 18.29
N LEU A 110 -20.76 -7.05 19.06
CA LEU A 110 -20.55 -5.65 18.69
C LEU A 110 -19.47 -5.52 17.61
N SER A 111 -18.37 -6.26 17.76
CA SER A 111 -17.27 -6.32 16.80
C SER A 111 -17.70 -7.03 15.53
N GLN A 112 -18.53 -8.09 15.64
CA GLN A 112 -19.12 -8.73 14.48
C GLN A 112 -19.94 -7.73 13.64
N ARG A 113 -20.89 -7.03 14.26
CA ARG A 113 -21.69 -5.99 13.57
C ARG A 113 -20.82 -4.88 12.99
N ALA A 114 -19.81 -4.43 13.73
CA ALA A 114 -18.87 -3.41 13.26
C ALA A 114 -18.09 -3.85 12.02
N PHE A 115 -17.72 -5.14 11.94
CA PHE A 115 -17.07 -5.70 10.75
C PHE A 115 -18.02 -5.79 9.55
N GLU A 116 -19.27 -6.19 9.77
CA GLU A 116 -20.31 -6.22 8.74
C GLU A 116 -20.55 -4.81 8.17
N GLU A 117 -20.61 -3.78 9.02
CA GLU A 117 -20.71 -2.37 8.63
C GLU A 117 -19.48 -1.90 7.84
N ALA A 118 -18.27 -2.32 8.24
CA ALA A 118 -17.04 -2.03 7.51
C ALA A 118 -17.06 -2.65 6.10
N CYS A 119 -17.51 -3.90 5.96
CA CYS A 119 -17.69 -4.55 4.67
C CYS A 119 -18.74 -3.83 3.80
N ALA A 120 -19.85 -3.40 4.39
CA ALA A 120 -20.86 -2.61 3.68
C ALA A 120 -20.32 -1.25 3.21
N ARG A 121 -19.43 -0.62 4.00
CA ARG A 121 -18.72 0.61 3.62
C ARG A 121 -17.80 0.37 2.43
N LEU A 122 -17.00 -0.69 2.44
CA LEU A 122 -16.13 -1.04 1.31
C LEU A 122 -16.91 -1.24 0.01
N ARG A 123 -18.12 -1.84 0.07
CA ARG A 123 -19.01 -1.95 -1.09
C ARG A 123 -19.42 -0.59 -1.66
N ARG A 124 -19.76 0.38 -0.80
CA ARG A 124 -20.07 1.76 -1.24
C ARG A 124 -18.88 2.46 -1.87
N LEU A 125 -17.68 2.18 -1.37
CA LEU A 125 -16.41 2.68 -1.93
C LEU A 125 -15.99 1.98 -3.23
N GLY A 126 -16.81 1.04 -3.76
CA GLY A 126 -16.58 0.36 -5.03
C GLY A 126 -15.98 -1.04 -4.93
N GLY A 127 -15.91 -1.59 -3.71
CA GLY A 127 -15.42 -2.94 -3.45
C GLY A 127 -16.46 -4.03 -3.72
N GLU A 128 -16.00 -5.16 -4.24
CA GLU A 128 -16.75 -6.41 -4.35
C GLU A 128 -16.16 -7.43 -3.35
N PRO A 129 -16.96 -7.97 -2.41
CA PRO A 129 -16.46 -8.96 -1.46
C PRO A 129 -16.20 -10.29 -2.17
N VAL A 130 -15.04 -10.88 -1.93
CA VAL A 130 -14.72 -12.25 -2.34
C VAL A 130 -14.56 -13.09 -1.07
N ARG A 131 -15.37 -14.14 -0.93
CA ARG A 131 -15.21 -15.09 0.18
C ARG A 131 -13.95 -15.92 -0.06
N ILE A 132 -13.11 -15.99 0.95
CA ILE A 132 -11.85 -16.74 0.90
C ILE A 132 -11.80 -17.80 2.00
N ASP A 133 -11.09 -18.89 1.71
CA ASP A 133 -10.69 -19.85 2.74
C ASP A 133 -9.59 -19.23 3.61
N TYR A 134 -9.90 -18.99 4.88
CA TYR A 134 -8.97 -18.41 5.85
C TYR A 134 -8.10 -19.47 6.54
N GLN A 135 -8.40 -20.76 6.37
CA GLN A 135 -7.74 -21.83 7.10
C GLN A 135 -6.20 -21.83 6.94
N PRO A 136 -5.61 -21.66 5.74
CA PRO A 136 -4.15 -21.63 5.61
C PRO A 136 -3.49 -20.45 6.34
N PHE A 137 -4.18 -19.32 6.44
CA PHE A 137 -3.69 -18.15 7.20
C PHE A 137 -3.77 -18.40 8.71
N ALA A 138 -4.84 -19.04 9.18
CA ALA A 138 -5.01 -19.43 10.57
C ALA A 138 -3.97 -20.47 11.01
N GLU A 139 -3.67 -21.45 10.16
CA GLU A 139 -2.60 -22.44 10.39
C GLU A 139 -1.24 -21.75 10.48
N ALA A 140 -0.90 -20.86 9.54
CA ALA A 140 0.34 -20.08 9.61
C ALA A 140 0.41 -19.20 10.87
N ALA A 141 -0.73 -18.62 11.29
CA ALA A 141 -0.82 -17.83 12.51
C ALA A 141 -0.54 -18.65 13.79
N ALA A 142 -1.00 -19.90 13.84
CA ALA A 142 -0.80 -20.81 14.98
C ALA A 142 0.69 -21.19 15.16
N MET A 143 1.41 -21.40 14.05
CA MET A 143 2.82 -21.80 14.06
C MET A 143 3.72 -20.84 14.84
N LEU A 144 3.36 -19.56 14.95
CA LEU A 144 4.17 -18.57 15.65
C LEU A 144 4.43 -18.92 17.13
N TYR A 145 3.46 -19.53 17.80
CA TYR A 145 3.53 -19.86 19.22
C TYR A 145 3.45 -21.37 19.50
N GLU A 146 2.90 -22.14 18.56
CA GLU A 146 2.74 -23.60 18.70
C GLU A 146 3.90 -24.39 18.10
N ASP A 147 4.75 -23.73 17.32
CA ASP A 147 5.87 -24.34 16.59
C ASP A 147 7.21 -23.66 16.90
N ALA A 148 8.27 -24.07 16.19
CA ALA A 148 9.66 -23.69 16.46
C ALA A 148 9.97 -22.19 16.32
N PHE A 149 9.08 -21.37 15.74
CA PHE A 149 9.31 -19.93 15.60
C PHE A 149 9.42 -19.18 16.94
N VAL A 150 8.80 -19.71 18.02
CA VAL A 150 8.96 -19.15 19.37
C VAL A 150 10.42 -19.21 19.85
N ALA A 151 11.23 -20.12 19.31
CA ALA A 151 12.65 -20.24 19.64
C ALA A 151 13.46 -18.99 19.27
N GLU A 152 13.00 -18.16 18.32
CA GLU A 152 13.67 -16.89 18.02
C GLU A 152 13.60 -15.89 19.18
N ARG A 153 12.53 -15.92 19.99
CA ARG A 153 12.42 -15.09 21.20
C ARG A 153 13.48 -15.46 22.21
N TYR A 154 13.67 -16.76 22.41
CA TYR A 154 14.74 -17.27 23.25
C TYR A 154 16.10 -16.91 22.69
N ALA A 155 16.35 -17.16 21.41
CA ALA A 155 17.63 -16.87 20.76
C ALA A 155 17.99 -15.37 20.82
N GLY A 156 17.01 -14.48 20.65
CA GLY A 156 17.20 -13.02 20.64
C GLY A 156 17.71 -12.44 21.95
N ILE A 157 17.37 -13.07 23.09
CA ILE A 157 17.80 -12.62 24.43
C ILE A 157 18.47 -13.73 25.25
N ARG A 158 19.00 -14.78 24.60
CA ARG A 158 19.44 -16.01 25.24
C ARG A 158 20.40 -15.79 26.42
N GLU A 159 21.44 -14.98 26.21
CA GLU A 159 22.44 -14.70 27.23
C GLU A 159 21.82 -14.08 28.50
N PHE A 160 20.93 -13.10 28.31
CA PHE A 160 20.19 -12.49 29.40
C PHE A 160 19.23 -13.48 30.07
N PHE A 161 18.47 -14.24 29.27
CA PHE A 161 17.51 -15.22 29.78
C PHE A 161 18.20 -16.32 30.61
N ASP A 162 19.29 -16.90 30.09
CA ASP A 162 20.03 -17.97 30.76
C ASP A 162 20.69 -17.46 32.06
N ALA A 163 21.11 -16.20 32.10
CA ALA A 163 21.72 -15.60 33.30
C ALA A 163 20.71 -15.22 34.39
N GLN A 164 19.49 -14.83 34.02
CA GLN A 164 18.53 -14.18 34.93
C GLN A 164 17.29 -15.03 35.24
N ALA A 165 16.80 -15.87 34.32
CA ALA A 165 15.48 -16.46 34.44
C ALA A 165 15.29 -17.27 35.74
N ASP A 166 16.31 -18.00 36.18
CA ASP A 166 16.24 -18.84 37.39
C ASP A 166 16.79 -18.15 38.65
N SER A 167 17.74 -17.23 38.50
CA SER A 167 18.42 -16.54 39.60
C SER A 167 17.71 -15.25 40.04
N ASN A 168 16.95 -14.62 39.14
CA ASN A 168 16.24 -13.35 39.31
C ASN A 168 14.90 -13.40 38.53
N PRO A 169 13.98 -14.31 38.90
CA PRO A 169 12.74 -14.52 38.15
C PRO A 169 11.82 -13.29 38.12
N GLU A 170 11.92 -12.38 39.10
CA GLU A 170 11.17 -11.13 39.18
C GLU A 170 11.57 -10.10 38.12
N ALA A 171 12.71 -10.28 37.45
CA ALA A 171 13.09 -9.47 36.29
C ALA A 171 12.20 -9.71 35.07
N PHE A 172 11.35 -10.75 35.09
CA PHE A 172 10.44 -11.09 34.01
C PHE A 172 8.99 -11.02 34.46
N ASP A 173 8.12 -10.62 33.52
CA ASP A 173 6.72 -11.04 33.63
C ASP A 173 6.64 -12.58 33.55
N PRO A 174 5.91 -13.26 34.47
CA PRO A 174 5.87 -14.72 34.52
C PRO A 174 5.38 -15.38 33.23
N THR A 175 4.40 -14.77 32.56
CA THR A 175 3.85 -15.29 31.30
C THR A 175 4.87 -15.17 30.18
N VAL A 176 5.53 -14.01 30.08
CA VAL A 176 6.60 -13.79 29.11
C VAL A 176 7.78 -14.75 29.34
N ARG A 177 8.20 -14.95 30.59
CA ARG A 177 9.26 -15.92 30.94
C ARG A 177 8.91 -17.32 30.46
N ALA A 178 7.69 -17.79 30.72
CA ALA A 178 7.25 -19.12 30.32
C ALA A 178 7.24 -19.29 28.80
N ILE A 179 6.71 -18.31 28.05
CA ILE A 179 6.67 -18.33 26.59
C ILE A 179 8.09 -18.36 26.01
N ILE A 180 8.99 -17.49 26.46
CA ILE A 180 10.38 -17.44 25.97
C ILE A 180 11.10 -18.75 26.33
N GLY A 181 10.98 -19.21 27.58
CA GLY A 181 11.61 -20.45 28.03
C GLY A 181 11.17 -21.68 27.25
N SER A 182 9.93 -21.68 26.75
CA SER A 182 9.41 -22.75 25.90
C SER A 182 10.22 -22.95 24.61
N GLY A 183 10.90 -21.90 24.13
CA GLY A 183 11.79 -21.95 22.96
C GLY A 183 12.96 -22.93 23.10
N ARG A 184 13.38 -23.29 24.32
CA ARG A 184 14.47 -24.25 24.58
C ARG A 184 14.19 -25.66 24.09
N ARG A 185 12.91 -26.02 23.89
CA ARG A 185 12.51 -27.40 23.54
C ARG A 185 12.70 -27.75 22.07
N TYR A 186 12.88 -26.75 21.20
CA TYR A 186 12.94 -26.95 19.76
C TYR A 186 14.38 -27.11 19.27
N SER A 187 14.60 -28.12 18.45
CA SER A 187 15.84 -28.39 17.76
C SER A 187 15.92 -27.65 16.41
N ALA A 188 17.10 -27.70 15.78
CA ALA A 188 17.25 -27.22 14.41
C ALA A 188 16.38 -28.02 13.41
N ALA A 189 16.14 -29.31 13.65
CA ALA A 189 15.28 -30.13 12.80
C ALA A 189 13.81 -29.70 12.88
N ASP A 190 13.33 -29.38 14.09
CA ASP A 190 11.98 -28.84 14.29
C ASP A 190 11.81 -27.49 13.57
N TRP A 191 12.84 -26.64 13.64
CA TRP A 191 12.84 -25.36 12.91
C TRP A 191 12.80 -25.56 11.39
N CYS A 192 13.58 -26.50 10.85
CA CYS A 192 13.52 -26.83 9.41
C CYS A 192 12.13 -27.33 9.00
N GLN A 193 11.52 -28.22 9.80
CA GLN A 193 10.18 -28.73 9.53
C GLN A 193 9.13 -27.61 9.56
N ALA A 194 9.19 -26.72 10.55
CA ALA A 194 8.31 -25.55 10.64
C ALA A 194 8.51 -24.60 9.45
N SER A 195 9.76 -24.39 9.02
CA SER A 195 10.08 -23.56 7.86
C SER A 195 9.51 -24.13 6.56
N ASP A 196 9.63 -25.44 6.34
CA ASP A 196 9.07 -26.13 5.17
C ASP A 196 7.54 -26.05 5.15
N MET A 197 6.89 -26.29 6.29
CA MET A 197 5.43 -26.16 6.42
C MET A 197 4.97 -24.72 6.17
N LEU A 198 5.68 -23.72 6.70
CA LEU A 198 5.37 -22.32 6.42
C LEU A 198 5.50 -21.99 4.92
N GLY A 199 6.49 -22.58 4.24
CA GLY A 199 6.65 -22.47 2.80
C GLY A 199 5.45 -23.01 2.01
N LEU A 200 4.90 -24.15 2.42
CA LEU A 200 3.67 -24.73 1.83
C LEU A 200 2.46 -23.83 2.06
N LEU A 201 2.24 -23.40 3.31
CA LEU A 201 1.13 -22.51 3.67
C LEU A 201 1.21 -21.18 2.92
N ARG A 202 2.42 -20.65 2.73
CA ARG A 202 2.65 -19.44 1.94
C ARG A 202 2.18 -19.59 0.50
N GLN A 203 2.46 -20.72 -0.16
CA GLN A 203 1.98 -20.96 -1.51
C GLN A 203 0.44 -20.94 -1.58
N CYS A 204 -0.23 -21.57 -0.61
CA CYS A 204 -1.69 -21.55 -0.52
C CYS A 204 -2.23 -20.13 -0.30
N CYS A 205 -1.66 -19.39 0.65
CA CYS A 205 -2.07 -18.02 0.97
C CYS A 205 -1.84 -17.05 -0.20
N ASP A 206 -0.71 -17.18 -0.89
CA ASP A 206 -0.37 -16.34 -2.05
C ASP A 206 -1.33 -16.59 -3.22
N GLN A 207 -1.77 -17.84 -3.44
CA GLN A 207 -2.78 -18.17 -4.45
C GLN A 207 -4.13 -17.53 -4.11
N ILE A 208 -4.53 -17.54 -2.83
CA ILE A 208 -5.75 -16.89 -2.37
C ILE A 208 -5.66 -15.37 -2.55
N LEU A 209 -4.54 -14.76 -2.14
CA LEU A 209 -4.30 -13.32 -2.30
C LEU A 209 -4.28 -12.89 -3.77
N ALA A 210 -3.76 -13.71 -4.68
CA ALA A 210 -3.80 -13.42 -6.11
C ALA A 210 -5.24 -13.33 -6.66
N GLY A 211 -6.20 -13.95 -5.97
CA GLY A 211 -7.63 -13.88 -6.28
C GLY A 211 -8.31 -12.57 -5.89
N VAL A 212 -7.65 -11.66 -5.17
CA VAL A 212 -8.22 -10.42 -4.65
C VAL A 212 -7.26 -9.23 -4.79
N ASP A 213 -7.75 -8.02 -4.61
CA ASP A 213 -6.90 -6.81 -4.62
C ASP A 213 -6.33 -6.48 -3.24
N VAL A 214 -7.03 -6.90 -2.19
CA VAL A 214 -6.66 -6.70 -0.79
C VAL A 214 -7.38 -7.72 0.09
N LEU A 215 -6.71 -8.25 1.11
CA LEU A 215 -7.35 -9.02 2.17
C LEU A 215 -7.82 -8.06 3.27
N VAL A 216 -9.06 -8.21 3.73
CA VAL A 216 -9.65 -7.39 4.78
C VAL A 216 -10.09 -8.28 5.93
N LEU A 217 -9.53 -8.03 7.11
CA LEU A 217 -9.86 -8.75 8.35
C LEU A 217 -10.27 -7.77 9.44
N PRO A 218 -11.06 -8.20 10.45
CA PRO A 218 -11.07 -7.51 11.74
C PRO A 218 -9.62 -7.39 12.23
N THR A 219 -9.21 -6.23 12.73
CA THR A 219 -7.86 -6.12 13.30
C THR A 219 -7.70 -7.01 14.54
N LEU A 220 -8.79 -7.19 15.29
CA LEU A 220 -8.93 -8.12 16.40
C LEU A 220 -10.38 -8.59 16.48
N PRO A 221 -10.66 -9.79 17.04
CA PRO A 221 -12.02 -10.30 17.22
C PRO A 221 -12.88 -9.45 18.18
N GLY A 222 -12.27 -8.84 19.19
CA GLY A 222 -12.96 -7.99 20.16
C GLY A 222 -12.03 -7.49 21.26
N PRO A 223 -12.37 -6.39 21.94
CA PRO A 223 -11.57 -5.86 23.03
C PRO A 223 -11.60 -6.78 24.25
N VAL A 224 -10.50 -6.83 25.00
CA VAL A 224 -10.38 -7.58 26.24
C VAL A 224 -10.19 -6.60 27.39
N SER A 225 -10.92 -6.79 28.50
CA SER A 225 -10.74 -5.96 29.69
C SER A 225 -9.41 -6.28 30.39
N VAL A 226 -8.86 -5.31 31.13
CA VAL A 226 -7.65 -5.56 31.95
C VAL A 226 -7.88 -6.67 32.97
N ALA A 227 -9.09 -6.78 33.52
CA ALA A 227 -9.45 -7.83 34.47
C ALA A 227 -9.42 -9.22 33.81
N ASP A 228 -10.02 -9.36 32.63
CA ASP A 228 -10.03 -10.63 31.89
C ASP A 228 -8.63 -11.03 31.42
N MET A 229 -7.82 -10.07 30.96
CA MET A 229 -6.44 -10.32 30.57
C MET A 229 -5.59 -10.78 31.76
N ARG A 230 -5.80 -10.23 32.96
CA ARG A 230 -5.09 -10.70 34.17
C ARG A 230 -5.56 -12.09 34.62
N ALA A 231 -6.82 -12.44 34.38
CA ALA A 231 -7.37 -13.73 34.75
C ALA A 231 -6.91 -14.86 33.82
N ASP A 232 -6.74 -14.59 32.52
CA ASP A 232 -6.25 -15.54 31.52
C ASP A 232 -5.31 -14.85 30.50
N PRO A 233 -4.05 -14.59 30.87
CA PRO A 233 -3.13 -13.82 30.04
C PRO A 233 -2.75 -14.54 28.74
N VAL A 234 -2.81 -15.87 28.70
CA VAL A 234 -2.43 -16.65 27.51
C VAL A 234 -3.61 -16.77 26.56
N GLY A 235 -4.77 -17.22 27.04
CA GLY A 235 -5.94 -17.42 26.19
C GLY A 235 -6.47 -16.12 25.61
N ARG A 236 -6.54 -15.06 26.43
CA ARG A 236 -6.96 -13.73 25.94
C ARG A 236 -5.98 -13.10 24.97
N ASN A 237 -4.67 -13.28 25.17
CA ASN A 237 -3.68 -12.80 24.20
C ASN A 237 -3.76 -13.57 22.88
N ARG A 238 -4.00 -14.89 22.91
CA ARG A 238 -4.24 -15.69 21.69
C ARG A 238 -5.48 -15.19 20.93
N GLN A 239 -6.56 -14.87 21.63
CA GLN A 239 -7.77 -14.28 21.03
C GLN A 239 -7.44 -12.97 20.29
N LEU A 240 -6.68 -12.05 20.91
CA LEU A 240 -6.29 -10.80 20.26
C LEU A 240 -5.44 -11.01 18.99
N GLY A 241 -4.62 -12.07 18.96
CA GLY A 241 -3.73 -12.39 17.86
C GLY A 241 -4.34 -13.15 16.67
N HIS A 242 -5.63 -13.51 16.75
CA HIS A 242 -6.28 -14.43 15.82
C HIS A 242 -6.13 -14.01 14.34
N TYR A 243 -6.25 -12.70 14.04
CA TYR A 243 -6.16 -12.17 12.68
C TYR A 243 -4.81 -11.53 12.32
N THR A 244 -3.81 -11.60 13.21
CA THR A 244 -2.57 -10.80 13.06
C THR A 244 -1.29 -11.60 12.93
N ASN A 245 -1.21 -12.79 13.52
CA ASN A 245 0.05 -13.53 13.71
C ASN A 245 0.70 -14.02 12.39
N PHE A 246 -0.09 -14.26 11.34
CA PHE A 246 0.45 -14.80 10.08
C PHE A 246 1.20 -13.76 9.23
N VAL A 247 0.89 -12.47 9.39
CA VAL A 247 1.25 -11.43 8.40
C VAL A 247 2.75 -11.34 8.17
N ASN A 248 3.58 -11.39 9.23
CA ASN A 248 5.03 -11.31 9.06
C ASN A 248 5.65 -12.65 8.66
N LEU A 249 5.10 -13.78 9.15
CA LEU A 249 5.55 -15.11 8.76
C LEU A 249 5.40 -15.32 7.25
N LEU A 250 4.26 -14.89 6.68
CA LEU A 250 3.99 -14.94 5.25
C LEU A 250 4.55 -13.74 4.47
N ASP A 251 5.23 -12.82 5.17
CA ASP A 251 5.95 -11.69 4.61
C ASP A 251 5.05 -10.79 3.74
N TYR A 252 3.95 -10.40 4.38
CA TYR A 252 2.96 -9.43 3.92
C TYR A 252 3.15 -8.06 4.60
N ALA A 253 2.53 -7.04 4.01
CA ALA A 253 2.35 -5.71 4.58
C ALA A 253 0.93 -5.55 5.12
N ALA A 254 0.74 -4.68 6.11
CA ALA A 254 -0.58 -4.44 6.66
C ALA A 254 -0.78 -2.99 7.14
N LEU A 255 -2.02 -2.53 7.03
CA LEU A 255 -2.47 -1.24 7.54
C LEU A 255 -3.76 -1.44 8.35
N ALA A 256 -3.68 -1.27 9.65
CA ALA A 256 -4.84 -1.18 10.52
C ALA A 256 -5.40 0.25 10.47
N VAL A 257 -6.71 0.39 10.23
CA VAL A 257 -7.41 1.66 10.28
C VAL A 257 -8.67 1.57 11.14
N PRO A 258 -9.11 2.67 11.77
CA PRO A 258 -10.40 2.71 12.44
C PRO A 258 -11.56 2.55 11.46
N ALA A 259 -12.62 1.85 11.90
CA ALA A 259 -13.81 1.60 11.11
C ALA A 259 -15.07 2.23 11.71
N CYS A 260 -15.23 2.16 13.03
CA CYS A 260 -16.29 2.84 13.76
C CYS A 260 -15.97 2.97 15.26
N LEU A 261 -16.76 3.76 15.97
CA LEU A 261 -17.01 3.53 17.39
C LEU A 261 -18.20 2.58 17.49
N ARG A 262 -18.06 1.51 18.27
CA ARG A 262 -19.14 0.57 18.53
C ARG A 262 -20.22 1.22 19.38
N ALA A 263 -21.36 0.55 19.53
CA ALA A 263 -22.48 1.07 20.32
C ALA A 263 -22.17 1.31 21.81
N ASP A 264 -21.10 0.70 22.34
CA ASP A 264 -20.61 0.92 23.71
C ASP A 264 -19.50 2.00 23.80
N GLY A 265 -19.22 2.68 22.70
CA GLY A 265 -18.23 3.77 22.62
C GLY A 265 -16.79 3.31 22.44
N LEU A 266 -16.50 2.01 22.45
CA LEU A 266 -15.15 1.50 22.17
C LEU A 266 -14.85 1.50 20.67
N PRO A 267 -13.62 1.80 20.23
CA PRO A 267 -13.27 1.77 18.82
C PRO A 267 -13.17 0.34 18.28
N PHE A 268 -13.52 0.20 17.00
CA PHE A 268 -13.28 -1.01 16.20
C PHE A 268 -12.51 -0.63 14.94
N GLY A 269 -11.64 -1.53 14.48
CA GLY A 269 -10.81 -1.31 13.30
C GLY A 269 -10.67 -2.56 12.44
N ILE A 270 -10.37 -2.33 11.16
CA ILE A 270 -10.05 -3.37 10.17
C ILE A 270 -8.59 -3.25 9.74
N SER A 271 -8.02 -4.37 9.31
CA SER A 271 -6.69 -4.41 8.71
C SER A 271 -6.79 -4.71 7.22
N PHE A 272 -6.21 -3.83 6.41
CA PHE A 272 -5.92 -4.08 5.01
C PHE A 272 -4.58 -4.81 4.91
N ILE A 273 -4.55 -5.96 4.25
CA ILE A 273 -3.37 -6.83 4.16
C ILE A 273 -3.09 -7.12 2.68
N GLY A 274 -1.82 -7.05 2.30
CA GLY A 274 -1.38 -7.28 0.92
C GLY A 274 0.06 -7.80 0.86
N PRO A 275 0.53 -8.18 -0.33
CA PRO A 275 1.89 -8.69 -0.52
C PRO A 275 2.95 -7.66 -0.10
N ALA A 276 4.16 -8.11 0.22
CA ALA A 276 5.28 -7.19 0.44
C ALA A 276 5.48 -6.23 -0.75
N GLY A 277 5.75 -4.95 -0.44
CA GLY A 277 5.84 -3.84 -1.38
C GLY A 277 4.51 -3.13 -1.67
N SER A 278 3.39 -3.60 -1.11
CA SER A 278 2.08 -2.97 -1.31
C SER A 278 1.76 -1.82 -0.35
N ASP A 279 2.73 -1.33 0.43
CA ASP A 279 2.54 -0.35 1.51
C ASP A 279 1.74 0.90 1.08
N LEU A 280 2.14 1.55 -0.03
CA LEU A 280 1.44 2.73 -0.54
C LEU A 280 0.07 2.39 -1.15
N ARG A 281 -0.08 1.19 -1.72
CA ARG A 281 -1.36 0.69 -2.23
C ARG A 281 -2.36 0.47 -1.08
N LEU A 282 -1.91 -0.15 0.01
CA LEU A 282 -2.70 -0.32 1.24
C LEU A 282 -3.04 1.03 1.87
N ALA A 283 -2.10 1.97 1.86
CA ALA A 283 -2.32 3.32 2.35
C ALA A 283 -3.36 4.08 1.53
N ASP A 284 -3.39 3.94 0.21
CA ASP A 284 -4.40 4.58 -0.63
C ASP A 284 -5.82 4.12 -0.26
N ILE A 285 -6.10 2.81 -0.28
CA ILE A 285 -7.43 2.29 0.12
C ILE A 285 -7.74 2.57 1.60
N GLY A 286 -6.73 2.47 2.48
CA GLY A 286 -6.88 2.78 3.89
C GLY A 286 -7.24 4.23 4.16
N GLN A 287 -6.66 5.17 3.41
CA GLN A 287 -6.98 6.58 3.52
C GLN A 287 -8.42 6.86 3.06
N ARG A 288 -8.82 6.29 1.91
CA ARG A 288 -10.19 6.40 1.39
C ARG A 288 -11.20 5.90 2.42
N PHE A 289 -10.98 4.70 2.95
CA PHE A 289 -11.85 4.10 3.95
C PHE A 289 -11.89 4.91 5.25
N HIS A 290 -10.72 5.26 5.81
CA HIS A 290 -10.64 5.97 7.08
C HIS A 290 -11.31 7.34 7.02
N HIS A 291 -11.12 8.13 5.97
CA HIS A 291 -11.78 9.44 5.83
C HIS A 291 -13.29 9.30 5.63
N ASP A 292 -13.75 8.27 4.91
CA ASP A 292 -15.18 8.00 4.72
C ASP A 292 -15.88 7.66 6.05
N THR A 293 -15.15 7.17 7.06
CA THR A 293 -15.74 6.91 8.39
C THR A 293 -16.32 8.15 9.07
N GLY A 294 -15.73 9.33 8.81
CA GLY A 294 -16.06 10.56 9.53
C GLY A 294 -15.64 10.56 11.00
N LEU A 295 -14.81 9.61 11.43
CA LEU A 295 -14.29 9.54 12.80
C LEU A 295 -13.37 10.72 13.11
N THR A 296 -13.15 10.96 14.39
CA THR A 296 -12.18 11.97 14.87
C THR A 296 -10.76 11.44 14.81
N ALA A 297 -9.77 12.35 14.77
CA ALA A 297 -8.36 12.01 14.89
C ALA A 297 -8.06 11.46 16.29
N GLY A 298 -7.95 10.13 16.44
CA GLY A 298 -7.76 9.49 17.74
C GLY A 298 -8.92 9.80 18.70
N ALA A 299 -8.57 10.00 19.98
CA ALA A 299 -9.47 10.40 21.06
C ALA A 299 -9.47 11.92 21.30
N THR A 300 -9.06 12.72 20.30
CA THR A 300 -8.90 14.19 20.47
C THR A 300 -10.21 14.98 20.36
N GLY A 301 -11.27 14.36 19.85
CA GLY A 301 -12.51 15.06 19.48
C GLY A 301 -12.41 15.95 18.24
N ARG A 302 -11.24 16.03 17.61
CA ARG A 302 -11.02 16.85 16.40
C ARG A 302 -11.38 16.05 15.14
N PRO A 303 -12.02 16.67 14.13
CA PRO A 303 -12.25 15.99 12.85
C PRO A 303 -10.91 15.64 12.18
N LEU A 304 -10.91 14.61 11.33
CA LEU A 304 -9.77 14.34 10.46
C LEU A 304 -9.51 15.55 9.53
N PRO A 305 -8.23 15.90 9.27
CA PRO A 305 -7.92 16.85 8.21
C PRO A 305 -8.35 16.29 6.84
N PRO A 306 -8.44 17.12 5.80
CA PRO A 306 -8.70 16.64 4.44
C PRO A 306 -7.65 15.59 4.00
N PRO A 307 -8.04 14.57 3.22
CA PRO A 307 -7.12 13.54 2.74
C PRO A 307 -6.00 14.17 1.90
N ARG A 308 -4.78 13.66 2.04
CA ARG A 308 -3.61 14.14 1.30
C ARG A 308 -3.25 13.17 0.18
N ASP A 309 -2.67 13.66 -0.90
CA ASP A 309 -2.15 12.79 -1.96
C ASP A 309 -0.88 12.07 -1.49
N ILE A 310 -1.06 10.89 -0.91
CA ILE A 310 -0.03 9.99 -0.40
C ILE A 310 0.60 9.11 -1.49
N THR A 311 0.04 9.13 -2.69
CA THR A 311 0.61 8.43 -3.84
C THR A 311 1.72 9.24 -4.51
N ARG A 312 1.80 10.55 -4.23
CA ARG A 312 2.82 11.40 -4.82
C ARG A 312 4.22 10.92 -4.43
N PRO A 313 5.10 10.60 -5.39
CA PRO A 313 6.47 10.20 -5.09
C PRO A 313 7.18 11.26 -4.24
N ALA A 314 7.97 10.82 -3.27
CA ALA A 314 8.83 11.73 -2.52
C ALA A 314 9.90 12.31 -3.45
N GLY A 315 10.17 13.62 -3.36
CA GLY A 315 11.20 14.30 -4.16
C GLY A 315 10.68 15.20 -5.28
N SER A 316 11.56 15.59 -6.19
CA SER A 316 11.23 16.49 -7.30
C SER A 316 10.53 15.76 -8.44
N THR A 317 9.62 16.45 -9.11
CA THR A 317 8.87 15.94 -10.26
C THR A 317 8.98 16.88 -11.46
N VAL A 318 8.73 16.34 -12.65
CA VAL A 318 8.61 17.07 -13.91
C VAL A 318 7.20 16.91 -14.45
N ARG A 319 6.62 18.02 -14.91
CA ARG A 319 5.35 18.01 -15.67
C ARG A 319 5.63 17.80 -17.15
N LEU A 320 4.94 16.82 -17.74
CA LEU A 320 5.09 16.39 -19.12
C LEU A 320 3.72 16.27 -19.80
N ALA A 321 3.50 16.98 -20.88
CA ALA A 321 2.33 16.87 -21.74
C ALA A 321 2.52 15.77 -22.79
N VAL A 322 1.50 14.92 -22.91
CA VAL A 322 1.40 13.89 -23.94
C VAL A 322 0.19 14.14 -24.83
N VAL A 323 0.33 13.84 -26.12
CA VAL A 323 -0.64 14.18 -27.17
C VAL A 323 -1.04 12.99 -28.04
N GLY A 324 -0.42 11.82 -27.82
CA GLY A 324 -0.50 10.67 -28.73
C GLY A 324 -0.62 9.32 -28.03
N ALA A 325 0.23 8.37 -28.40
CA ALA A 325 0.18 6.99 -27.93
C ALA A 325 0.36 6.81 -26.41
N HIS A 326 0.79 7.86 -25.69
CA HIS A 326 0.92 7.88 -24.23
C HIS A 326 -0.31 8.43 -23.48
N LEU A 327 -1.33 8.94 -24.17
CA LEU A 327 -2.59 9.37 -23.54
C LEU A 327 -3.24 8.20 -22.77
N SER A 328 -4.07 8.48 -21.77
CA SER A 328 -4.70 7.47 -20.90
C SER A 328 -5.40 6.36 -21.69
N GLY A 329 -5.07 5.10 -21.43
CA GLY A 329 -5.64 3.96 -22.18
C GLY A 329 -5.13 3.79 -23.62
N MET A 330 -4.17 4.60 -24.08
CA MET A 330 -3.47 4.35 -25.34
C MET A 330 -2.30 3.37 -25.15
N PRO A 331 -1.81 2.74 -26.24
CA PRO A 331 -0.90 1.58 -26.15
C PRO A 331 0.41 1.81 -25.39
N LEU A 332 0.92 3.04 -25.32
CA LEU A 332 2.19 3.36 -24.63
C LEU A 332 1.99 4.04 -23.27
N ASN A 333 0.74 4.18 -22.80
CA ASN A 333 0.48 4.79 -21.50
C ASN A 333 1.10 4.00 -20.32
N SER A 334 1.34 2.69 -20.48
CA SER A 334 2.04 1.90 -19.45
C SER A 334 3.45 2.45 -19.17
N GLN A 335 4.15 3.00 -20.18
CA GLN A 335 5.51 3.54 -20.01
C GLN A 335 5.58 4.73 -19.06
N LEU A 336 4.49 5.50 -18.94
CA LEU A 336 4.34 6.56 -17.94
C LEU A 336 4.07 5.96 -16.55
N ARG A 337 3.08 5.06 -16.47
CA ARG A 337 2.62 4.45 -15.22
C ARG A 337 3.70 3.60 -14.55
N GLU A 338 4.45 2.82 -15.32
CA GLU A 338 5.60 2.01 -14.87
C GLU A 338 6.73 2.87 -14.25
N ARG A 339 6.74 4.17 -14.52
CA ARG A 339 7.71 5.15 -13.95
C ARG A 339 7.10 6.00 -12.86
N GLY A 340 5.96 5.60 -12.30
CA GLY A 340 5.26 6.33 -11.26
C GLY A 340 4.69 7.67 -11.71
N ALA A 341 4.52 7.90 -13.02
CA ALA A 341 3.88 9.11 -13.50
C ALA A 341 2.36 9.06 -13.31
N ARG A 342 1.77 10.20 -12.97
CA ARG A 342 0.32 10.36 -12.74
C ARG A 342 -0.28 11.43 -13.63
N LEU A 343 -1.53 11.22 -14.05
CA LEU A 343 -2.28 12.24 -14.77
C LEU A 343 -2.58 13.41 -13.83
N LEU A 344 -2.11 14.60 -14.17
CA LEU A 344 -2.34 15.83 -13.41
C LEU A 344 -3.58 16.58 -13.93
N SER A 345 -3.72 16.70 -15.25
CA SER A 345 -4.87 17.37 -15.86
C SER A 345 -5.06 16.97 -17.34
N VAL A 346 -6.28 17.16 -17.82
CA VAL A 346 -6.61 17.14 -19.25
C VAL A 346 -6.77 18.59 -19.71
N GLY A 347 -6.21 18.95 -20.85
CA GLY A 347 -6.22 20.33 -21.32
C GLY A 347 -5.96 20.45 -22.81
N ARG A 348 -5.61 21.68 -23.24
CA ARG A 348 -5.27 21.98 -24.63
C ARG A 348 -3.99 22.80 -24.70
N THR A 349 -3.27 22.65 -25.80
CA THR A 349 -2.21 23.59 -26.17
C THR A 349 -2.82 24.96 -26.50
N ALA A 350 -2.00 26.01 -26.46
CA ALA A 350 -2.31 27.27 -27.14
C ALA A 350 -2.58 27.03 -28.64
N PRO A 351 -3.26 27.94 -29.36
CA PRO A 351 -3.56 27.80 -30.78
C PRO A 351 -2.34 28.09 -31.68
N LEU A 352 -1.25 27.37 -31.43
CA LEU A 352 0.07 27.56 -32.03
C LEU A 352 0.64 26.25 -32.57
N TYR A 353 -0.20 25.23 -32.77
CA TYR A 353 0.25 23.89 -33.11
C TYR A 353 -0.56 23.26 -34.24
N ARG A 354 0.12 22.47 -35.08
CA ARG A 354 -0.49 21.53 -36.02
C ARG A 354 -0.19 20.11 -35.56
N LEU A 355 -1.11 19.19 -35.84
CA LEU A 355 -1.01 17.79 -35.47
C LEU A 355 -0.98 16.94 -36.73
N PHE A 356 0.01 16.07 -36.87
CA PHE A 356 0.20 15.21 -38.03
C PHE A 356 0.12 13.74 -37.63
N ALA A 357 -0.50 12.89 -38.46
CA ALA A 357 -0.49 11.44 -38.25
C ALA A 357 0.75 10.82 -38.90
N LEU A 358 1.76 10.42 -38.12
CA LEU A 358 3.04 9.96 -38.66
C LEU A 358 2.92 8.52 -39.20
N GLN A 359 3.07 8.38 -40.52
CA GLN A 359 3.15 7.08 -41.19
C GLN A 359 4.45 6.34 -40.82
N GLY A 360 4.40 5.00 -40.78
CA GLY A 360 5.58 4.17 -40.48
C GLY A 360 5.93 4.05 -39.00
N THR A 361 5.13 4.62 -38.09
CA THR A 361 5.31 4.44 -36.65
C THR A 361 4.51 3.26 -36.10
N VAL A 362 5.14 2.46 -35.23
CA VAL A 362 4.47 1.35 -34.51
C VAL A 362 4.69 1.51 -32.99
N PRO A 363 3.63 1.57 -32.17
CA PRO A 363 2.24 1.81 -32.58
C PRO A 363 2.09 3.16 -33.32
N PRO A 364 0.95 3.41 -34.01
CA PRO A 364 0.69 4.69 -34.65
C PRO A 364 0.83 5.86 -33.68
N LYS A 365 1.54 6.92 -34.09
CA LYS A 365 1.84 8.09 -33.27
C LYS A 365 1.55 9.38 -34.05
N PRO A 366 1.08 10.44 -33.37
CA PRO A 366 1.05 11.77 -33.94
C PRO A 366 2.39 12.50 -33.75
N GLY A 367 2.65 13.46 -34.64
CA GLY A 367 3.70 14.48 -34.51
C GLY A 367 3.06 15.84 -34.25
N LEU A 368 3.44 16.49 -33.15
CA LEU A 368 2.98 17.84 -32.83
C LEU A 368 4.04 18.85 -33.25
N LEU A 369 3.67 19.80 -34.11
CA LEU A 369 4.58 20.82 -34.61
C LEU A 369 4.10 22.19 -34.17
N ARG A 370 5.00 22.99 -33.61
CA ARG A 370 4.72 24.41 -33.33
C ARG A 370 4.85 25.22 -34.61
N VAL A 371 3.86 26.05 -34.88
CA VAL A 371 3.76 26.89 -36.08
C VAL A 371 3.60 28.37 -35.71
N PRO A 372 3.79 29.30 -36.66
CA PRO A 372 3.53 30.72 -36.43
C PRO A 372 2.09 31.00 -35.95
N PRO A 373 1.86 32.10 -35.20
CA PRO A 373 0.52 32.52 -34.82
C PRO A 373 -0.41 32.68 -36.03
N GLY A 374 -1.62 32.12 -35.94
CA GLY A 374 -2.61 32.13 -37.03
C GLY A 374 -2.55 30.91 -37.97
N GLU A 375 -1.51 30.09 -37.88
CA GLU A 375 -1.34 28.87 -38.71
C GLU A 375 -1.64 27.57 -37.96
N GLY A 376 -1.94 27.64 -36.67
CA GLY A 376 -2.17 26.49 -35.80
C GLY A 376 -3.53 26.51 -35.10
N ALA A 377 -3.82 25.40 -34.42
CA ALA A 377 -5.01 25.23 -33.58
C ALA A 377 -4.63 24.76 -32.18
N SER A 378 -5.59 24.84 -31.26
CA SER A 378 -5.45 24.25 -29.92
C SER A 378 -5.62 22.74 -30.04
N ILE A 379 -4.69 21.95 -29.53
CA ILE A 379 -4.70 20.48 -29.61
C ILE A 379 -4.91 19.89 -28.22
N ALA A 380 -5.80 18.90 -28.10
CA ALA A 380 -6.07 18.20 -26.85
C ALA A 380 -4.85 17.40 -26.37
N ILE A 381 -4.52 17.54 -25.09
CA ILE A 381 -3.38 16.90 -24.42
C ILE A 381 -3.77 16.40 -23.03
N GLU A 382 -2.92 15.53 -22.49
CA GLU A 382 -2.91 15.19 -21.06
C GLU A 382 -1.59 15.65 -20.46
N VAL A 383 -1.62 16.35 -19.32
CA VAL A 383 -0.43 16.72 -18.56
C VAL A 383 -0.24 15.71 -17.43
N TRP A 384 0.92 15.08 -17.42
CA TRP A 384 1.34 14.10 -16.43
C TRP A 384 2.44 14.67 -15.53
N GLU A 385 2.49 14.25 -14.28
CA GLU A 385 3.60 14.52 -13.36
C GLU A 385 4.42 13.23 -13.21
N MET A 386 5.74 13.30 -13.43
CA MET A 386 6.68 12.17 -13.36
C MET A 386 7.80 12.45 -12.35
N PRO A 387 8.25 11.47 -11.56
CA PRO A 387 9.48 11.57 -10.77
C PRO A 387 10.68 11.97 -11.62
N THR A 388 11.45 12.99 -11.19
CA THR A 388 12.65 13.42 -11.92
C THR A 388 13.64 12.26 -12.11
N ALA A 389 13.73 11.34 -11.13
CA ALA A 389 14.59 10.15 -11.18
C ALA A 389 14.28 9.22 -12.36
N HIS A 390 13.06 9.22 -12.89
CA HIS A 390 12.66 8.37 -14.02
C HIS A 390 12.52 9.13 -15.35
N TYR A 391 12.69 10.46 -15.33
CA TYR A 391 12.55 11.28 -16.53
C TYR A 391 13.54 10.87 -17.63
N GLY A 392 14.81 10.63 -17.28
CA GLY A 392 15.83 10.20 -18.24
C GLY A 392 15.50 8.86 -18.89
N SER A 393 15.04 7.88 -18.10
CA SER A 393 14.66 6.56 -18.63
C SER A 393 13.39 6.61 -19.48
N PHE A 394 12.51 7.60 -19.28
CA PHE A 394 11.35 7.84 -20.13
C PHE A 394 11.76 8.45 -21.46
N VAL A 395 12.55 9.53 -21.44
CA VAL A 395 13.00 10.22 -22.65
C VAL A 395 13.82 9.29 -23.55
N ALA A 396 14.60 8.36 -22.99
CA ALA A 396 15.34 7.35 -23.74
C ALA A 396 14.44 6.41 -24.60
N LEU A 397 13.14 6.30 -24.31
CA LEU A 397 12.19 5.52 -25.11
C LEU A 397 11.64 6.29 -26.33
N ILE A 398 11.95 7.59 -26.43
CA ILE A 398 11.42 8.47 -27.47
C ILE A 398 12.38 8.44 -28.65
N GLY A 399 12.03 7.65 -29.66
CA GLY A 399 12.76 7.58 -30.92
C GLY A 399 12.37 8.71 -31.89
N ALA A 400 13.28 8.98 -32.83
CA ALA A 400 13.02 9.87 -33.95
C ALA A 400 11.73 9.47 -34.70
N PRO A 401 10.94 10.43 -35.21
CA PRO A 401 11.23 11.87 -35.27
C PRO A 401 10.68 12.67 -34.07
N LEU A 402 10.34 11.99 -32.97
CA LEU A 402 9.75 12.62 -31.79
C LEU A 402 10.85 13.12 -30.85
N GLY A 403 10.55 14.20 -30.14
CA GLY A 403 11.40 14.73 -29.07
C GLY A 403 10.57 15.38 -27.98
N ILE A 404 11.22 15.71 -26.86
CA ILE A 404 10.60 16.51 -25.80
C ILE A 404 11.14 17.93 -25.86
N GLY A 405 10.23 18.89 -25.96
CA GLY A 405 10.53 20.32 -25.83
C GLY A 405 9.51 21.01 -24.96
N THR A 406 9.37 22.32 -25.09
CA THR A 406 8.44 23.12 -24.30
C THR A 406 7.18 23.46 -25.08
N LEU A 407 6.03 23.02 -24.58
CA LEU A 407 4.71 23.37 -25.09
C LEU A 407 4.15 24.62 -24.41
N ARG A 408 3.33 25.38 -25.14
CA ARG A 408 2.51 26.48 -24.64
C ARG A 408 1.08 26.00 -24.47
N LEU A 409 0.49 26.31 -23.33
CA LEU A 409 -0.86 25.91 -22.97
C LEU A 409 -1.85 27.04 -23.19
N GLU A 410 -3.13 26.71 -23.32
CA GLU A 410 -4.22 27.68 -23.52
C GLU A 410 -4.38 28.63 -22.32
N ASP A 411 -3.97 28.20 -21.12
CA ASP A 411 -3.95 29.02 -19.90
C ASP A 411 -2.75 30.00 -19.83
N GLY A 412 -1.95 30.10 -20.90
CA GLY A 412 -0.73 30.92 -20.96
C GLY A 412 0.50 30.27 -20.33
N GLY A 413 0.35 29.11 -19.69
CA GLY A 413 1.43 28.34 -19.09
C GLY A 413 2.34 27.65 -20.10
N SER A 414 3.38 27.01 -19.58
CA SER A 414 4.26 26.15 -20.35
C SER A 414 4.58 24.86 -19.62
N VAL A 415 4.82 23.79 -20.39
CA VAL A 415 5.10 22.45 -19.87
C VAL A 415 6.05 21.72 -20.81
N GLN A 416 6.85 20.77 -20.32
CA GLN A 416 7.59 19.88 -21.23
C GLN A 416 6.57 19.03 -22.00
N GLY A 417 6.83 18.64 -23.24
CA GLY A 417 5.92 17.78 -23.98
C GLY A 417 6.43 17.34 -25.34
N PHE A 418 5.72 16.39 -25.92
CA PHE A 418 6.06 15.81 -27.21
C PHE A 418 5.98 16.85 -28.34
N LEU A 419 7.06 16.95 -29.11
CA LEU A 419 7.16 17.66 -30.37
C LEU A 419 7.67 16.69 -31.45
N CYS A 420 7.48 17.08 -32.71
CA CYS A 420 8.02 16.39 -33.87
C CYS A 420 9.03 17.29 -34.58
N GLU A 421 10.09 16.70 -35.11
CA GLU A 421 10.98 17.37 -36.05
C GLU A 421 10.18 17.86 -37.26
N ALA A 422 10.43 19.10 -37.70
CA ALA A 422 9.61 19.77 -38.70
C ALA A 422 9.67 19.07 -40.07
N LEU A 423 10.85 18.56 -40.46
CA LEU A 423 11.05 17.87 -41.74
C LEU A 423 10.18 16.61 -41.84
N ASP A 424 10.01 15.89 -40.73
CA ASP A 424 9.26 14.64 -40.67
C ASP A 424 7.73 14.82 -40.70
N THR A 425 7.26 16.07 -40.66
CA THR A 425 5.84 16.40 -40.90
C THR A 425 5.51 16.58 -42.37
N LEU A 426 6.51 16.77 -43.24
CA LEU A 426 6.30 16.99 -44.66
C LEU A 426 5.68 15.75 -45.31
N GLY A 427 4.56 15.93 -46.01
CA GLY A 427 3.83 14.84 -46.66
C GLY A 427 3.02 13.94 -45.72
N GLN A 428 3.06 14.17 -44.41
CA GLN A 428 2.22 13.46 -43.46
C GLN A 428 0.79 14.02 -43.48
N PRO A 429 -0.24 13.19 -43.24
CA PRO A 429 -1.61 13.67 -43.07
C PRO A 429 -1.71 14.70 -41.94
N ASP A 430 -2.15 15.91 -42.28
CA ASP A 430 -2.52 16.92 -41.30
C ASP A 430 -3.88 16.56 -40.70
N ILE A 431 -3.90 16.39 -39.39
CA ILE A 431 -5.06 16.00 -38.58
C ILE A 431 -5.43 17.08 -37.56
N THR A 432 -4.97 18.32 -37.77
CA THR A 432 -5.19 19.47 -36.88
C THR A 432 -6.68 19.72 -36.64
N ASP A 433 -7.51 19.60 -37.66
CA ASP A 433 -8.97 19.85 -37.59
C ASP A 433 -9.73 18.87 -36.71
N PHE A 434 -9.15 17.69 -36.41
CA PHE A 434 -9.73 16.77 -35.43
C PHE A 434 -9.55 17.26 -33.99
N GLY A 435 -8.69 18.26 -33.76
CA GLY A 435 -8.43 18.87 -32.46
C GLY A 435 -7.72 17.95 -31.46
N GLY A 436 -7.30 16.73 -31.85
CA GLY A 436 -6.59 15.78 -31.00
C GLY A 436 -6.53 14.36 -31.55
N TRP A 437 -5.59 13.57 -31.03
CA TRP A 437 -5.32 12.21 -31.51
C TRP A 437 -6.49 11.23 -31.34
N ARG A 438 -7.21 11.30 -30.21
CA ARG A 438 -8.38 10.42 -29.95
C ARG A 438 -9.49 10.62 -30.97
N ALA A 439 -9.78 11.88 -31.31
CA ALA A 439 -10.82 12.21 -32.27
C ALA A 439 -10.48 11.69 -33.66
N TYR A 440 -9.22 11.82 -34.08
CA TYR A 440 -8.72 11.24 -35.33
C TYR A 440 -8.82 9.70 -35.36
N LEU A 441 -8.39 9.00 -34.30
CA LEU A 441 -8.51 7.53 -34.26
C LEU A 441 -9.97 7.06 -34.32
N SER A 442 -10.87 7.81 -33.68
CA SER A 442 -12.32 7.49 -33.71
C SER A 442 -12.91 7.67 -35.11
N SER A 443 -12.49 8.70 -35.85
CA SER A 443 -12.94 8.90 -37.23
C SER A 443 -12.43 7.81 -38.19
N GLN A 444 -11.20 7.35 -37.99
CA GLN A 444 -10.62 6.22 -38.74
C GLN A 444 -11.36 4.90 -38.47
N ALA A 445 -11.72 4.64 -37.21
CA ALA A 445 -12.48 3.44 -36.86
C ALA A 445 -13.89 3.46 -37.48
N ALA A 446 -14.57 4.62 -37.44
CA ALA A 446 -15.87 4.79 -38.08
C ALA A 446 -15.79 4.59 -39.60
N HIS A 447 -14.74 5.09 -40.25
CA HIS A 447 -14.54 4.93 -41.70
C HIS A 447 -14.21 3.49 -42.11
N ARG A 448 -13.62 2.68 -41.23
CA ARG A 448 -13.37 1.25 -41.49
C ARG A 448 -14.57 0.35 -41.22
N ALA A 449 -15.54 0.84 -40.44
CA ALA A 449 -16.77 0.11 -40.10
C ALA A 449 -17.92 0.38 -41.08
N ALA A 450 -17.85 1.50 -41.81
CA ALA A 450 -18.70 1.81 -42.96
C ALA A 450 -18.13 1.19 -44.24
#